data_AF-A0A679JQZ1-F1
#
_entry.id   AF-A0A679JQZ1-F1
#
_cell.length_a   1.000
_cell.length_b   1.000
_cell.length_c   1.000
_cell.angle_alpha   90.00
_cell.angle_beta   90.00
_cell.angle_gamma   90.00
#
_symmetry.space_group_name_H-M   'P 1'
#
loop_
_entity.id
_entity.type
_entity.pdbx_description
1 polymer ?
#
loop_
_entity_poly.entity_id
_entity_poly.type
_entity_poly.pdbx_seq_one_letter_code
_entity_poly.pdbx_strand_id
1 'polypeptide(L)'
;MNNDITPNSNGLSLEYRGFRFELRAEPQQGGYRPVVALLRTPATEEEALLPDDTEEIVYGTAAEATRHAEQQAMRWVHDRTGDGRGQF
;
A
#
# COMPACT_ATOMS: atom_id res chain seq x y z
N MET A 1 24.45 -7.89 20.56
CA MET A 1 23.23 -8.19 19.78
C MET A 1 23.14 -7.15 18.70
N ASN A 2 23.24 -7.58 17.45
CA ASN A 2 23.46 -6.71 16.30
C ASN A 2 22.18 -5.93 15.99
N ASN A 3 22.32 -4.61 15.88
CA ASN A 3 21.31 -3.77 15.26
C ASN A 3 21.29 -4.10 13.76
N ASP A 4 20.43 -5.04 13.37
CA ASP A 4 19.99 -5.19 11.98
C ASP A 4 19.16 -3.96 11.59
N ILE A 5 19.85 -2.85 11.31
CA ILE A 5 19.30 -1.78 10.51
C ILE A 5 19.34 -2.30 9.08
N THR A 6 18.29 -3.00 8.66
CA THR A 6 18.06 -3.35 7.27
C THR A 6 18.21 -2.07 6.45
N PRO A 7 19.17 -1.99 5.53
CA PRO A 7 19.28 -0.81 4.71
C PRO A 7 18.01 -0.75 3.84
N ASN A 8 17.49 0.46 3.65
CA ASN A 8 16.75 0.90 2.48
C ASN A 8 15.56 0.06 1.94
N SER A 9 14.59 -0.28 2.78
CA SER A 9 13.19 -0.35 2.30
C SER A 9 12.57 1.02 2.46
N ASN A 10 12.44 1.80 1.39
CA ASN A 10 11.73 3.09 1.40
C ASN A 10 10.19 2.91 1.56
N GLY A 11 9.79 1.83 2.23
CA GLY A 11 8.44 1.36 2.39
C GLY A 11 7.98 1.49 3.85
N LEU A 12 6.81 2.06 4.05
CA LEU A 12 6.16 2.19 5.35
C LEU A 12 5.26 0.96 5.58
N SER A 13 5.46 0.24 6.69
CA SER A 13 4.54 -0.83 7.09
C SER A 13 3.27 -0.23 7.70
N LEU A 14 2.11 -0.64 7.20
CA LEU A 14 0.79 -0.26 7.72
C LEU A 14 0.04 -1.52 8.17
N GLU A 15 -0.49 -1.51 9.39
CA GLU A 15 -1.42 -2.55 9.87
C GLU A 15 -2.81 -1.95 10.07
N TYR A 16 -3.82 -2.53 9.41
CA TYR A 16 -5.19 -2.03 9.44
C TYR A 16 -6.21 -3.17 9.45
N ARG A 17 -7.05 -3.25 10.48
CA ARG A 17 -8.09 -4.29 10.67
C ARG A 17 -7.58 -5.74 10.50
N GLY A 18 -6.34 -6.01 10.94
CA GLY A 18 -5.69 -7.32 10.83
C GLY A 18 -5.04 -7.61 9.46
N PHE A 19 -5.15 -6.69 8.50
CA PHE A 19 -4.35 -6.70 7.29
C PHE A 19 -3.02 -5.97 7.53
N ARG A 20 -1.95 -6.47 6.91
CA ARG A 20 -0.64 -5.81 6.90
C ARG A 20 -0.26 -5.46 5.48
N PHE A 21 0.16 -4.24 5.27
CA PHE A 21 0.61 -3.71 4.00
C PHE A 21 2.01 -3.12 4.13
N GLU A 22 2.70 -3.07 3.00
CA GLU A 22 3.87 -2.25 2.79
C GLU A 22 3.55 -1.20 1.74
N LEU A 23 3.71 0.06 2.13
CA LEU A 23 3.42 1.23 1.32
C LEU A 23 4.73 1.80 0.79
N ARG A 24 4.90 1.85 -0.52
CA ARG A 24 6.11 2.37 -1.15
C ARG A 24 5.77 3.50 -2.10
N ALA A 25 6.72 4.40 -2.26
CA ALA A 25 6.73 5.35 -3.36
C ALA A 25 7.83 4.93 -4.34
N GLU A 26 7.44 4.49 -5.54
CA GLU A 26 8.40 4.11 -6.56
C GLU A 26 8.65 5.29 -7.51
N PRO A 27 9.92 5.60 -7.84
CA PRO A 27 10.22 6.65 -8.80
C PRO A 27 9.74 6.23 -10.20
N GLN A 28 9.03 7.13 -10.88
CA GLN A 28 8.58 6.99 -12.27
C GLN A 28 8.97 8.25 -13.05
N GLN A 29 8.95 8.20 -14.38
CA GLN A 29 9.20 9.37 -15.22
C GLN A 29 8.29 10.54 -14.82
N GLY A 30 8.89 11.61 -14.30
CA GLY A 30 8.17 12.81 -13.88
C GLY A 30 7.73 12.86 -12.41
N GLY A 31 8.03 11.85 -11.59
CA GLY A 31 7.72 11.87 -10.16
C GLY A 31 7.72 10.50 -9.48
N TYR A 32 6.72 10.24 -8.66
CA TYR A 32 6.60 9.02 -7.86
C TYR A 32 5.21 8.40 -7.99
N ARG A 33 5.15 7.08 -8.15
CA ARG A 33 3.91 6.31 -8.12
C ARG A 33 3.69 5.66 -6.76
N PRO A 34 2.44 5.56 -6.27
CA PRO A 34 2.11 4.82 -5.07
C PRO A 34 2.18 3.32 -5.37
N VAL A 35 2.76 2.54 -4.46
CA VAL A 35 2.77 1.08 -4.56
C VAL A 35 2.33 0.50 -3.23
N VAL A 36 1.36 -0.40 -3.27
CA VAL A 36 0.84 -1.08 -2.09
C VAL A 36 1.04 -2.57 -2.25
N ALA A 37 1.83 -3.16 -1.37
CA ALA A 37 1.95 -4.61 -1.23
C ALA A 37 1.15 -5.06 -0.02
N LEU A 38 0.15 -5.92 -0.20
CA LEU A 38 -0.41 -6.73 0.88
C LEU A 38 0.66 -7.74 1.30
N LEU A 39 0.96 -7.81 2.59
CA LEU A 39 1.87 -8.80 3.17
C LEU A 39 1.14 -9.90 3.93
N ARG A 40 -0.04 -9.57 4.49
CA ARG A 40 -0.84 -10.49 5.28
C ARG A 40 -2.29 -10.05 5.33
N THR A 41 -3.20 -11.02 5.25
CA THR A 41 -4.63 -10.85 5.55
C THR A 41 -4.94 -11.40 6.95
N PRO A 42 -6.07 -11.04 7.58
CA PRO A 42 -6.48 -11.60 8.87
C PRO A 42 -6.63 -13.14 8.86
N ALA A 43 -6.87 -13.73 7.69
CA ALA A 43 -7.13 -15.16 7.53
C ALA A 43 -5.88 -15.95 7.11
N THR A 44 -4.94 -15.33 6.39
CA THR A 44 -3.76 -16.01 5.83
C THR A 44 -2.59 -15.05 5.62
N GLU A 45 -1.38 -15.59 5.64
CA GLU A 45 -0.17 -14.89 5.21
C GLU A 45 -0.06 -14.97 3.69
N GLU A 46 -0.70 -14.01 3.01
CA GLU A 46 -0.64 -13.87 1.55
C GLU A 46 0.03 -12.55 1.18
N GLU A 47 1.03 -12.65 0.30
CA GLU A 47 1.72 -11.52 -0.29
C GLU A 47 1.18 -11.24 -1.69
N ALA A 48 0.65 -10.05 -1.92
CA ALA A 48 0.11 -9.64 -3.21
C ALA A 48 0.30 -8.13 -3.45
N LEU A 49 0.65 -7.74 -4.68
CA LEU A 49 0.62 -6.34 -5.07
C LEU A 49 -0.83 -5.93 -5.39
N LEU A 50 -1.27 -4.83 -4.80
CA LEU A 50 -2.58 -4.27 -5.12
C LEU A 50 -2.52 -3.62 -6.51
N PRO A 51 -3.62 -3.69 -7.28
CA PRO A 51 -3.73 -2.94 -8.53
C PRO A 51 -3.67 -1.45 -8.22
N ASP A 52 -3.06 -0.67 -9.11
CA ASP A 52 -3.08 0.78 -8.98
C ASP A 52 -4.53 1.29 -8.97
N ASP A 53 -4.78 2.28 -8.12
CA ASP A 53 -6.09 2.88 -7.96
C ASP A 53 -6.49 3.70 -9.19
N THR A 54 -5.49 4.19 -9.93
CA THR A 54 -5.62 5.18 -11.00
C THR A 54 -4.52 5.00 -12.03
N GLU A 55 -4.89 4.83 -13.30
CA GLU A 55 -3.95 4.43 -14.36
C GLU A 55 -2.81 5.43 -14.64
N GLU A 56 -2.85 6.67 -14.13
CA GLU A 56 -1.89 7.71 -14.51
C GLU A 56 -1.57 8.75 -13.41
N ILE A 57 -1.64 8.41 -12.11
CA ILE A 57 -1.22 9.38 -11.07
C ILE A 57 0.26 9.25 -10.73
N VAL A 58 1.05 10.20 -11.24
CA VAL A 58 2.43 10.46 -10.82
C VAL A 58 2.45 11.65 -9.89
N TYR A 59 2.88 11.45 -8.64
CA TYR A 59 2.98 12.50 -7.63
C TYR A 59 4.32 13.23 -7.73
N GLY A 60 4.32 14.53 -7.43
CA GLY A 60 5.54 15.35 -7.43
C GLY A 60 6.54 14.93 -6.35
N THR A 61 6.07 14.33 -5.25
CA THR A 61 6.92 13.89 -4.13
C THR A 61 6.64 12.46 -3.68
N ALA A 62 7.66 11.80 -3.12
CA ALA A 62 7.52 10.47 -2.53
C ALA A 62 6.53 10.45 -1.35
N ALA A 63 6.47 11.52 -0.56
CA ALA A 63 5.55 11.61 0.57
C ALA A 63 4.08 11.62 0.14
N GLU A 64 3.75 12.30 -0.97
CA GLU A 64 2.40 12.29 -1.55
C GLU A 64 2.04 10.90 -2.07
N ALA A 65 2.96 10.25 -2.79
CA ALA A 65 2.76 8.87 -3.26
C ALA A 65 2.52 7.90 -2.09
N THR A 66 3.30 7.97 -1.01
CA THR A 66 3.09 7.11 0.17
C THR A 66 1.75 7.39 0.87
N ARG A 67 1.32 8.65 0.96
CA ARG A 67 -0.01 9.00 1.52
C ARG A 67 -1.16 8.45 0.67
N HIS A 68 -0.99 8.43 -0.65
CA HIS A 68 -1.99 7.81 -1.52
C HIS A 68 -1.98 6.29 -1.44
N ALA A 69 -0.81 5.67 -1.34
CA ALA A 69 -0.68 4.25 -1.07
C ALA A 69 -1.42 3.86 0.23
N GLU A 70 -1.33 4.68 1.29
CA GLU A 70 -2.07 4.47 2.54
C GLU A 70 -3.59 4.50 2.32
N GLN A 71 -4.10 5.54 1.63
CA GLN A 71 -5.53 5.67 1.34
C GLN A 71 -6.06 4.50 0.50
N GLN A 72 -5.29 4.07 -0.51
CA GLN A 72 -5.61 2.92 -1.35
C GLN A 72 -5.68 1.62 -0.54
N ALA A 73 -4.73 1.40 0.37
CA ALA A 73 -4.74 0.23 1.26
C ALA A 73 -5.98 0.21 2.16
N MET A 74 -6.33 1.34 2.77
CA MET A 74 -7.54 1.45 3.60
C MET A 74 -8.80 1.20 2.76
N ARG A 75 -8.89 1.80 1.56
CA ARG A 75 -10.04 1.60 0.66
C ARG A 75 -10.20 0.15 0.24
N TRP A 76 -9.09 -0.52 -0.09
CA TRP A 76 -9.08 -1.94 -0.45
C TRP A 76 -9.57 -2.85 0.69
N VAL A 77 -9.21 -2.52 1.94
CA VAL A 77 -9.74 -3.22 3.12
C VAL A 77 -11.23 -2.92 3.31
N HIS A 78 -11.66 -1.69 3.10
CA HIS A 78 -13.07 -1.32 3.19
C HIS A 78 -13.94 -2.04 2.15
N ASP A 79 -13.45 -2.22 0.92
CA ASP A 79 -14.15 -2.97 -0.13
C ASP A 79 -14.36 -4.45 0.24
N ARG A 80 -13.42 -5.06 0.97
CA ARG A 80 -13.49 -6.47 1.41
C ARG A 80 -14.18 -6.70 2.74
N THR A 81 -14.10 -5.73 3.65
CA THR A 81 -14.62 -5.84 5.02
C THR A 81 -15.91 -5.08 5.24
N GLY A 82 -16.24 -4.13 4.37
CA GLY A 82 -17.56 -3.52 4.29
C GLY A 82 -18.45 -4.45 3.48
N ASP A 83 -19.52 -4.95 4.09
CA ASP A 83 -20.59 -5.69 3.42
C ASP A 83 -20.80 -5.20 1.99
N GLY A 84 -20.45 -6.01 0.99
CA GLY A 84 -20.43 -5.67 -0.44
C GLY A 84 -21.75 -5.12 -0.98
N ARG A 85 -22.06 -3.87 -0.65
CA ARG A 85 -23.19 -3.07 -1.16
C ARG A 85 -22.71 -2.01 -2.14
N GLY A 86 -21.59 -2.28 -2.82
CA GLY A 86 -21.17 -1.62 -4.04
C GLY A 86 -21.57 -2.44 -5.27
N GLN A 87 -22.84 -2.85 -5.37
CA GLN A 87 -23.42 -3.24 -6.65
C GLN A 87 -24.30 -2.09 -7.13
N PHE A 88 -23.81 -1.30 -8.09
CA PHE A 88 -24.64 -0.56 -9.04
C PHE A 88 -23.89 -0.46 -10.36
#